data_AF-A0A529WZ26-F1
#
_entry.id   AF-A0A529WZ26-F1
#
_cell.length_a   1.000
_cell.length_b   1.000
_cell.length_c   1.000
_cell.angle_alpha   90.00
_cell.angle_beta   90.00
_cell.angle_gamma   90.00
#
_symmetry.space_group_name_H-M   'P 1'
#
loop_
_entity.id
_entity.type
_entity.pdbx_description
1 polymer ?
#
loop_
_entity_poly.entity_id
_entity_poly.type
_entity_poly.pdbx_seq_one_letter_code
_entity_poly.pdbx_strand_id
1 'polypeptide(L)'
;MKIGKSDDFENLYLAKFRLLAAPHGEFVEYIRDRAGRDIGLHLTQTTQPQAGKGKTQHSKIVTPALIWFQMKGLMNETLGIETYEATQEVSVRLETAHLRFWYMNIQPTYLCVYIECADCFLAMDIKEWTRREYGEAILTDPRKTITVKVHKRNVLDDQFFRLVLERNLVPALRSALANDDDRQIARFLRDSSIVKWLASCARSGAEARITVIKWMSKMRTEVYFDSRKSGGKWESVRTHWQFAMGEITEAFPYLSFKPKRKAERLDMVEVDNTDEGEERYVTSTISLVEDEDDDGDWWDYYEEIDRECLLSIGEDEYSYGTMQGGERIVHEININLNQVGQRWAATLEILEKAEIISVDIAPHWISVAPWHARDV
;
A
#
# COMPACT_ATOMS: atom_id res chain seq x y z
N MET A 1 41.95 -2.00 31.69
CA MET A 1 41.26 -2.66 30.56
C MET A 1 41.98 -2.20 29.30
N LYS A 2 42.66 -3.10 28.56
CA LYS A 2 43.31 -2.75 27.29
C LYS A 2 42.26 -2.86 26.20
N ILE A 3 42.01 -1.78 25.46
CA ILE A 3 41.21 -1.80 24.24
C ILE A 3 42.07 -2.49 23.17
N GLY A 4 41.59 -3.59 22.60
CA GLY A 4 42.30 -4.33 21.56
C GLY A 4 42.11 -3.68 20.20
N LYS A 5 42.97 -4.02 19.22
CA LYS A 5 42.82 -3.54 17.82
C LYS A 5 41.45 -3.85 17.22
N SER A 6 40.84 -4.97 17.63
CA SER A 6 39.49 -5.36 17.19
C SER A 6 38.40 -4.44 17.75
N ASP A 7 38.54 -4.00 19.00
CA ASP A 7 37.60 -3.08 19.64
C ASP A 7 37.70 -1.68 19.01
N ASP A 8 38.91 -1.23 18.68
CA ASP A 8 39.14 0.05 17.97
C ASP A 8 38.53 0.03 16.56
N PHE A 9 38.69 -1.07 15.83
CA PHE A 9 38.09 -1.26 14.51
C PHE A 9 36.56 -1.26 14.57
N GLU A 10 36.00 -1.94 15.57
CA GLU A 10 34.56 -1.95 15.82
C GLU A 10 34.00 -0.56 16.12
N ASN A 11 34.64 0.18 17.03
CA ASN A 11 34.26 1.55 17.32
C ASN A 11 34.28 2.45 16.07
N LEU A 12 35.27 2.27 15.19
CA LEU A 12 35.43 3.06 13.98
C LEU A 12 34.31 2.81 12.98
N TYR A 13 33.98 1.56 12.67
CA TYR A 13 32.87 1.29 11.74
C TYR A 13 31.51 1.61 12.35
N LEU A 14 31.31 1.46 13.66
CA LEU A 14 30.05 1.85 14.31
C LEU A 14 29.82 3.37 14.21
N ALA A 15 30.87 4.18 14.34
CA ALA A 15 30.77 5.63 14.11
C ALA A 15 30.38 5.97 12.66
N LYS A 16 30.98 5.28 11.68
CA LYS A 16 30.63 5.44 10.25
C LYS A 16 29.18 5.05 9.98
N PHE A 17 28.72 3.93 10.54
CA PHE A 17 27.33 3.49 10.42
C PHE A 17 26.37 4.53 11.00
N ARG A 18 26.66 5.10 12.17
CA ARG A 18 25.81 6.14 12.78
C ARG A 18 25.69 7.37 11.91
N LEU A 19 26.79 7.83 11.31
CA LEU A 19 26.75 8.98 10.40
C LEU A 19 25.88 8.69 9.17
N LEU A 20 25.97 7.48 8.63
CA LEU A 20 25.20 7.04 7.46
C LEU A 20 23.71 6.86 7.79
N ALA A 21 23.37 6.33 8.97
CA ALA A 21 22.00 6.02 9.36
C ALA A 21 21.24 7.19 10.04
N ALA A 22 21.95 8.19 10.57
CA ALA A 22 21.33 9.35 11.25
C ALA A 22 20.28 10.12 10.42
N PRO A 23 20.43 10.24 9.08
CA PRO A 23 19.38 10.84 8.25
C PRO A 23 18.07 10.03 8.22
N HIS A 24 18.09 8.75 8.60
CA HIS A 24 16.98 7.82 8.35
C HIS A 24 16.23 7.42 9.62
N GLY A 25 16.74 7.69 10.82
CA GLY A 25 16.04 7.35 12.05
C GLY A 25 16.71 7.79 13.33
N GLU A 26 16.05 7.45 14.45
CA GLU A 26 16.54 7.67 15.81
C GLU A 26 17.17 6.39 16.37
N PHE A 27 18.37 6.49 16.95
CA PHE A 27 19.09 5.32 17.46
C PHE A 27 18.48 4.77 18.76
N VAL A 28 18.41 3.45 18.85
CA VAL A 28 17.98 2.70 20.04
C VAL A 28 19.08 1.73 20.43
N GLU A 29 19.44 1.68 21.70
CA GLU A 29 20.54 0.86 22.20
C GLU A 29 20.10 0.03 23.40
N TYR A 30 20.68 -1.16 23.52
CA TYR A 30 20.57 -1.92 24.76
C TYR A 30 21.53 -1.37 25.81
N ILE A 31 21.05 -1.21 27.04
CA ILE A 31 21.94 -0.95 28.21
C ILE A 31 22.92 -2.12 28.39
N ARG A 32 22.47 -3.35 28.07
CA ARG A 32 23.30 -4.56 28.03
C ARG A 32 22.84 -5.42 26.86
N ASP A 33 23.68 -5.59 25.85
CA ASP A 33 23.34 -6.47 24.74
C ASP A 33 23.46 -7.95 25.15
N ARG A 34 22.32 -8.63 25.15
CA ARG A 34 22.20 -10.08 25.29
C ARG A 34 21.49 -10.71 24.09
N ALA A 35 21.03 -9.88 23.16
CA ALA A 35 20.20 -10.26 22.03
C ALA A 35 21.03 -10.47 20.75
N GLY A 36 22.32 -10.12 20.79
CA GLY A 36 23.18 -10.12 19.60
C GLY A 36 22.62 -9.11 18.61
N ARG A 37 22.49 -7.86 19.05
CA ARG A 37 21.87 -6.77 18.29
C ARG A 37 22.56 -5.50 18.72
N ASP A 38 23.48 -5.05 17.90
CA ASP A 38 24.40 -3.98 18.28
C ASP A 38 23.67 -2.62 18.30
N ILE A 39 22.87 -2.32 17.27
CA ILE A 39 22.20 -1.01 17.13
C ILE A 39 20.77 -1.18 16.63
N GLY A 40 19.82 -0.56 17.31
CA GLY A 40 18.45 -0.35 16.85
C GLY A 40 18.30 1.00 16.15
N LEU A 41 17.40 1.08 15.19
CA LEU A 41 17.05 2.31 14.49
C LEU A 41 15.53 2.40 14.37
N HIS A 42 14.96 3.44 14.96
CA HIS A 42 13.56 3.79 14.81
C HIS A 42 13.44 4.67 13.56
N LEU A 43 12.90 4.11 12.47
CA LEU A 43 12.93 4.79 11.18
C LEU A 43 12.03 6.02 11.19
N THR A 44 12.46 7.04 10.47
CA THR A 44 11.73 8.30 10.34
C THR A 44 11.24 8.51 8.91
N GLN A 45 10.11 9.19 8.78
CA GLN A 45 9.59 9.66 7.50
C GLN A 45 9.66 11.17 7.46
N THR A 46 10.16 11.71 6.35
CA THR A 46 10.16 13.16 6.14
C THR A 46 8.75 13.62 5.79
N THR A 47 8.23 14.59 6.54
CA THR A 47 6.96 15.25 6.20
C THR A 47 7.20 16.36 5.19
N GLN A 48 6.28 16.49 4.23
CA GLN A 48 6.25 17.68 3.39
C GLN A 48 5.86 18.89 4.24
N PRO A 49 6.44 20.08 3.98
CA PRO A 49 6.05 21.29 4.68
C PRO A 49 4.56 21.55 4.49
N GLN A 50 3.82 21.68 5.61
CA GLN A 50 2.44 22.15 5.57
C GLN A 50 2.40 23.56 5.00
N ALA A 51 1.70 23.75 3.87
CA ALA A 51 1.42 25.08 3.33
C ALA A 51 0.77 25.96 4.41
N GLY A 52 1.44 27.05 4.80
CA GLY A 52 0.93 28.04 5.76
C GLY A 52 1.64 28.10 7.12
N LYS A 53 2.53 27.16 7.46
CA LYS A 53 3.44 27.33 8.61
C LYS A 53 4.83 27.68 8.09
N GLY A 54 5.24 28.93 8.25
CA GLY A 54 6.46 29.54 7.71
C GLY A 54 7.79 28.98 8.23
N LYS A 55 8.00 27.66 8.18
CA LYS A 55 9.30 27.03 8.36
C LYS A 55 9.51 26.01 7.25
N THR A 56 10.42 26.35 6.34
CA THR A 56 11.14 25.45 5.43
C THR A 56 12.07 24.51 6.21
N GLN A 57 11.53 23.81 7.21
CA GLN A 57 12.21 22.71 7.88
C GLN A 57 11.44 21.44 7.55
N HIS A 58 12.11 20.52 6.87
CA HIS A 58 11.68 19.14 6.77
C HIS A 58 11.56 18.57 8.19
N SER A 59 10.34 18.47 8.74
CA SER A 59 10.12 17.75 9.99
C SER A 59 10.17 16.25 9.74
N LYS A 60 10.89 15.51 10.57
CA LYS A 60 10.92 14.05 10.55
C LYS A 60 9.98 13.52 11.61
N ILE A 61 9.11 12.60 11.23
CA ILE A 61 8.24 11.87 12.13
C ILE A 61 8.86 10.49 12.38
N VAL A 62 8.93 10.07 13.64
CA VAL A 62 9.31 8.69 13.99
C VAL A 62 8.15 7.76 13.62
N THR A 63 8.41 6.83 12.71
CA THR A 63 7.42 5.83 12.28
C THR A 63 7.39 4.65 13.23
N PRO A 64 6.33 3.81 13.29
CA PRO A 64 6.33 2.59 14.10
C PRO A 64 7.38 1.52 13.74
N ALA A 65 8.13 1.72 12.65
CA ALA A 65 9.11 0.74 12.16
C ALA A 65 10.43 0.83 12.95
N LEU A 66 10.52 0.04 14.02
CA LEU A 66 11.77 -0.21 14.75
C LEU A 66 12.50 -1.42 14.16
N ILE A 67 13.70 -1.20 13.65
CA ILE A 67 14.57 -2.25 13.09
C ILE A 67 15.84 -2.41 13.92
N TRP A 68 16.45 -3.60 13.87
CA TRP A 68 17.71 -3.89 14.53
C TRP A 68 18.78 -4.28 13.53
N PHE A 69 20.03 -3.91 13.82
CA PHE A 69 21.21 -4.30 13.08
C PHE A 69 22.14 -5.14 13.96
N GLN A 70 22.54 -6.29 13.45
CA GLN A 70 23.75 -6.96 13.89
C GLN A 70 24.88 -6.52 12.96
N MET A 71 25.87 -5.86 13.52
CA MET A 71 27.06 -5.36 12.87
C MET A 71 28.15 -6.43 12.90
N LYS A 72 28.89 -6.52 11.79
CA LYS A 72 30.14 -7.28 11.67
C LYS A 72 31.13 -6.46 10.84
N GLY A 73 32.41 -6.57 11.14
CA GLY A 73 33.46 -5.96 10.33
C GLY A 73 34.39 -7.02 9.76
N LEU A 74 34.75 -6.87 8.49
CA LEU A 74 35.82 -7.62 7.84
C LEU A 74 37.02 -6.70 7.64
N MET A 75 38.10 -6.99 8.36
CA MET A 75 39.36 -6.26 8.28
C MET A 75 40.12 -6.63 6.99
N ASN A 76 41.03 -5.76 6.56
CA ASN A 76 41.90 -5.94 5.41
C ASN A 76 42.73 -7.23 5.48
N GLU A 77 43.17 -7.62 6.68
CA GLU A 77 43.93 -8.87 6.87
C GLU A 77 43.06 -10.12 6.63
N THR A 78 41.74 -10.00 6.76
CA THR A 78 40.80 -11.10 6.55
C THR A 78 40.29 -11.14 5.10
N LEU A 79 40.09 -9.97 4.49
CA LEU A 79 39.58 -9.83 3.14
C LEU A 79 40.32 -8.70 2.40
N GLY A 80 41.34 -9.08 1.63
CA GLY A 80 42.07 -8.16 0.77
C GLY A 80 41.23 -7.64 -0.39
N ILE A 81 41.62 -6.48 -0.93
CA ILE A 81 40.87 -5.78 -2.00
C ILE A 81 40.75 -6.62 -3.28
N GLU A 82 41.80 -7.35 -3.68
CA GLU A 82 41.78 -8.21 -4.87
C GLU A 82 40.74 -9.34 -4.75
N THR A 83 40.71 -10.00 -3.58
CA THR A 83 39.72 -11.05 -3.26
C THR A 83 38.32 -10.48 -3.17
N TYR A 84 38.19 -9.27 -2.59
CA TYR A 84 36.91 -8.59 -2.56
C TYR A 84 36.43 -8.36 -3.98
N GLU A 85 37.20 -7.67 -4.84
CA GLU A 85 36.84 -7.37 -6.23
C GLU A 85 36.46 -8.62 -7.05
N ALA A 86 37.19 -9.72 -6.90
CA ALA A 86 36.94 -10.96 -7.63
C ALA A 86 35.66 -11.72 -7.23
N THR A 87 35.14 -11.53 -6.01
CA THR A 87 33.96 -12.26 -5.52
C THR A 87 32.66 -11.46 -5.70
N GLN A 88 31.50 -12.12 -5.74
CA GLN A 88 30.19 -11.44 -5.74
C GLN A 88 29.57 -11.35 -4.33
N GLU A 89 30.07 -12.17 -3.40
CA GLU A 89 29.52 -12.35 -2.07
C GLU A 89 30.65 -12.38 -1.03
N VAL A 90 30.39 -11.78 0.13
CA VAL A 90 31.24 -11.87 1.30
C VAL A 90 30.66 -12.86 2.30
N SER A 91 31.52 -13.64 2.95
CA SER A 91 31.10 -14.69 3.89
C SER A 91 31.37 -14.26 5.33
N VAL A 92 30.37 -14.39 6.19
CA VAL A 92 30.48 -14.08 7.62
C VAL A 92 29.94 -15.25 8.43
N ARG A 93 30.65 -15.62 9.51
CA ARG A 93 30.21 -16.69 10.41
C ARG A 93 29.38 -16.11 11.55
N LEU A 94 28.18 -16.64 11.74
CA LEU A 94 27.28 -16.28 12.83
C LEU A 94 26.99 -17.49 13.71
N GLU A 95 26.73 -17.25 14.99
CA GLU A 95 26.29 -18.30 15.90
C GLU A 95 24.87 -18.74 15.55
N THR A 96 24.67 -20.06 15.47
CA THR A 96 23.34 -20.63 15.17
C THR A 96 22.31 -20.23 16.23
N ALA A 97 22.71 -20.06 17.48
CA ALA A 97 21.84 -19.60 18.56
C ALA A 97 21.26 -18.20 18.28
N HIS A 98 22.07 -17.27 17.76
CA HIS A 98 21.61 -15.94 17.37
C HIS A 98 20.66 -16.00 16.16
N LEU A 99 21.00 -16.80 15.15
CA LEU A 99 20.12 -16.99 13.99
C LEU A 99 18.73 -17.52 14.39
N ARG A 100 18.67 -18.48 15.32
CA ARG A 100 17.41 -18.98 15.89
C ARG A 100 16.64 -17.88 16.62
N PHE A 101 17.34 -17.11 17.45
CA PHE A 101 16.72 -16.03 18.21
C PHE A 101 16.14 -14.96 17.28
N TRP A 102 16.88 -14.51 16.26
CA TRP A 102 16.41 -13.50 15.31
C TRP A 102 15.29 -14.03 14.40
N TYR A 103 15.36 -15.30 14.00
CA TYR A 103 14.31 -15.95 13.21
C TYR A 103 12.95 -15.91 13.92
N MET A 104 12.93 -16.16 15.25
CA MET A 104 11.72 -16.12 16.06
C MET A 104 11.30 -14.71 16.52
N ASN A 105 12.15 -13.70 16.36
CA ASN A 105 11.89 -12.38 16.91
C ASN A 105 10.85 -11.61 16.08
N ILE A 106 9.98 -10.86 16.76
CA ILE A 106 8.94 -10.04 16.10
C ILE A 106 9.59 -8.92 15.29
N GLN A 107 10.59 -8.25 15.85
CA GLN A 107 11.25 -7.12 15.21
C GLN A 107 12.24 -7.61 14.15
N PRO A 108 12.29 -6.96 12.97
CA PRO A 108 13.22 -7.32 11.91
C PRO A 108 14.66 -7.13 12.37
N THR A 109 15.54 -7.98 11.88
CA THR A 109 16.99 -7.90 12.16
C THR A 109 17.73 -7.94 10.83
N TYR A 110 18.64 -7.00 10.64
CA TYR A 110 19.48 -6.89 9.47
C TYR A 110 20.93 -7.23 9.86
N LEU A 111 21.58 -8.08 9.08
CA LEU A 111 23.02 -8.26 9.17
C LEU A 111 23.68 -7.16 8.35
N CYS A 112 24.47 -6.31 8.99
CA CYS A 112 25.24 -5.24 8.36
C CYS A 112 26.74 -5.55 8.49
N VAL A 113 27.43 -5.66 7.36
CA VAL A 113 28.83 -6.03 7.27
C VAL A 113 29.63 -4.87 6.71
N TYR A 114 30.53 -4.31 7.52
CA TYR A 114 31.52 -3.34 7.09
C TYR A 114 32.70 -4.04 6.41
N ILE A 115 33.08 -3.57 5.23
CA ILE A 115 34.21 -4.07 4.45
C ILE A 115 35.31 -3.02 4.47
N GLU A 116 36.40 -3.27 5.22
CA GLU A 116 37.46 -2.28 5.40
C GLU A 116 38.17 -1.93 4.09
N CYS A 117 38.43 -2.92 3.22
CA CYS A 117 39.19 -2.71 1.98
C CYS A 117 38.46 -1.86 0.94
N ALA A 118 37.14 -1.79 1.03
CA ALA A 118 36.28 -1.05 0.11
C ALA A 118 35.59 0.15 0.77
N ASP A 119 35.82 0.37 2.07
CA ASP A 119 35.15 1.36 2.91
C ASP A 119 33.63 1.46 2.68
N CYS A 120 32.95 0.31 2.74
CA CYS A 120 31.51 0.23 2.46
C CYS A 120 30.78 -0.72 3.41
N PHE A 121 29.47 -0.54 3.50
CA PHE A 121 28.58 -1.43 4.26
C PHE A 121 27.72 -2.24 3.30
N LEU A 122 27.57 -3.53 3.60
CA LEU A 122 26.62 -4.43 2.96
C LEU A 122 25.57 -4.86 3.99
N ALA A 123 24.28 -4.72 3.69
CA ALA A 123 23.22 -5.02 4.63
C ALA A 123 22.15 -5.94 4.03
N MET A 124 21.71 -6.95 4.78
CA MET A 124 20.66 -7.86 4.35
C MET A 124 19.73 -8.27 5.48
N ASP A 125 18.48 -8.58 5.14
CA ASP A 125 17.52 -9.12 6.09
C ASP A 125 17.93 -10.56 6.49
N ILE A 126 18.46 -10.70 7.71
CA ILE A 126 18.99 -12.00 8.16
C ILE A 126 17.86 -12.96 8.52
N LYS A 127 16.71 -12.42 8.93
CA LYS A 127 15.53 -13.21 9.27
C LYS A 127 14.96 -13.84 8.00
N GLU A 128 14.79 -13.04 6.95
CA GLU A 128 14.31 -13.50 5.65
C GLU A 128 15.27 -14.50 4.99
N TRP A 129 16.58 -14.23 5.08
CA TRP A 129 17.59 -15.19 4.62
C TRP A 129 17.51 -16.52 5.37
N THR A 130 17.40 -16.47 6.71
CA THR A 130 17.30 -17.68 7.53
C THR A 130 16.03 -18.46 7.18
N ARG A 131 14.90 -17.77 6.98
CA ARG A 131 13.65 -18.37 6.54
C ARG A 131 13.79 -19.09 5.20
N ARG A 132 14.47 -18.47 4.23
CA ARG A 132 14.65 -19.04 2.89
C ARG A 132 15.61 -20.24 2.87
N GLU A 133 16.76 -20.13 3.54
CA GLU A 133 17.79 -21.17 3.48
C GLU A 133 17.50 -22.35 4.41
N TYR A 134 16.80 -22.11 5.52
CA TYR A 134 16.56 -23.12 6.56
C TYR A 134 15.10 -23.31 6.95
N GLY A 135 14.30 -22.25 6.92
CA GLY A 135 12.94 -22.27 7.48
C GLY A 135 12.95 -22.71 8.94
N GLU A 136 12.01 -23.57 9.33
CA GLU A 136 11.93 -24.09 10.70
C GLU A 136 13.11 -25.00 11.10
N ALA A 137 13.85 -25.56 10.13
CA ALA A 137 14.98 -26.44 10.41
C ALA A 137 16.11 -25.74 11.17
N ILE A 138 16.19 -24.40 11.13
CA ILE A 138 17.18 -23.64 11.90
C ILE A 138 17.05 -23.87 13.41
N LEU A 139 15.82 -24.13 13.89
CA LEU A 139 15.53 -24.30 15.32
C LEU A 139 16.20 -25.54 15.90
N THR A 140 16.48 -26.55 15.08
CA THR A 140 17.08 -27.82 15.47
C THR A 140 18.46 -28.07 14.85
N ASP A 141 18.99 -27.14 14.05
CA ASP A 141 20.29 -27.30 13.35
C ASP A 141 21.45 -27.54 14.34
N PRO A 142 22.17 -28.67 14.29
CA PRO A 142 23.16 -29.03 15.30
C PRO A 142 24.46 -28.22 15.24
N ARG A 143 24.70 -27.45 14.19
CA ARG A 143 25.94 -26.69 14.02
C ARG A 143 26.01 -25.54 15.01
N LYS A 144 27.20 -25.27 15.56
CA LYS A 144 27.44 -24.10 16.43
C LYS A 144 27.43 -22.78 15.65
N THR A 145 27.94 -22.80 14.42
CA THR A 145 28.03 -21.63 13.56
C THR A 145 27.58 -21.95 12.15
N ILE A 146 27.01 -20.95 11.49
CA ILE A 146 26.56 -20.98 10.10
C ILE A 146 27.28 -19.86 9.35
N THR A 147 27.70 -20.16 8.12
CA THR A 147 28.29 -19.17 7.23
C THR A 147 27.18 -18.52 6.41
N VAL A 148 27.01 -17.22 6.60
CA VAL A 148 26.05 -16.38 5.88
C VAL A 148 26.80 -15.69 4.75
N LYS A 149 26.21 -15.69 3.54
CA LYS A 149 26.76 -15.02 2.38
C LYS A 149 25.98 -13.75 2.07
N VAL A 150 26.67 -12.62 2.03
CA VAL A 150 26.10 -11.30 1.74
C VAL A 150 26.55 -10.86 0.36
N HIS A 151 25.62 -10.67 -0.57
CA HIS A 151 25.94 -10.22 -1.92
C HIS A 151 26.31 -8.73 -1.93
N LYS A 152 27.33 -8.36 -2.70
CA LYS A 152 27.78 -6.97 -2.92
C LYS A 152 26.70 -6.00 -3.41
N ARG A 153 25.63 -6.50 -4.05
CA ARG A 153 24.52 -5.67 -4.54
C ARG A 153 23.71 -5.04 -3.41
N ASN A 154 23.83 -5.58 -2.19
CA ASN A 154 23.09 -5.12 -1.03
C ASN A 154 23.87 -4.03 -0.28
N VAL A 155 24.32 -3.00 -1.00
CA VAL A 155 25.00 -1.86 -0.39
C VAL A 155 24.02 -1.16 0.56
N LEU A 156 24.51 -0.75 1.73
CA LEU A 156 23.74 0.05 2.66
C LEU A 156 23.78 1.52 2.21
N ASP A 157 22.72 1.97 1.55
CA ASP A 157 22.55 3.31 1.03
C ASP A 157 21.15 3.88 1.33
N ASP A 158 20.83 5.06 0.82
CA ASP A 158 19.51 5.69 1.01
C ASP A 158 18.36 4.85 0.43
N GLN A 159 18.64 4.05 -0.61
CA GLN A 159 17.65 3.15 -1.20
C GLN A 159 17.33 2.00 -0.23
N PHE A 160 18.34 1.45 0.45
CA PHE A 160 18.13 0.44 1.49
C PHE A 160 17.18 0.95 2.58
N PHE A 161 17.42 2.13 3.17
CA PHE A 161 16.56 2.64 4.26
C PHE A 161 15.14 2.90 3.80
N ARG A 162 14.95 3.39 2.57
CA ARG A 162 13.62 3.57 1.98
C ARG A 162 12.87 2.26 1.85
N LEU A 163 13.51 1.24 1.28
CA LEU A 163 12.91 -0.09 1.11
C LEU A 163 12.60 -0.73 2.47
N VAL A 164 13.50 -0.59 3.44
CA VAL A 164 13.30 -1.13 4.79
C VAL A 164 12.18 -0.41 5.53
N LEU A 165 12.04 0.91 5.38
CA LEU A 165 10.90 1.66 5.91
C LEU A 165 9.58 1.17 5.31
N GLU A 166 9.47 1.14 3.99
CA GLU A 166 8.26 0.68 3.29
C GLU A 166 7.88 -0.75 3.69
N ARG A 167 8.88 -1.63 3.77
CA ARG A 167 8.68 -3.06 4.05
C ARG A 167 8.38 -3.37 5.51
N ASN A 168 8.73 -2.51 6.46
CA ASN A 168 8.46 -2.75 7.89
C ASN A 168 7.31 -1.90 8.43
N LEU A 169 7.00 -0.76 7.82
CA LEU A 169 5.85 0.05 8.18
C LEU A 169 4.54 -0.71 7.92
N VAL A 170 4.44 -1.39 6.78
CA VAL A 170 3.24 -2.14 6.38
C VAL A 170 2.99 -3.36 7.28
N PRO A 171 3.96 -4.24 7.59
CA PRO A 171 3.79 -5.33 8.55
C PRO A 171 3.60 -4.90 10.00
N ALA A 172 4.19 -3.80 10.47
CA ALA A 172 3.92 -3.28 11.81
C ALA A 172 2.45 -2.85 11.95
N LEU A 173 1.92 -2.17 10.92
CA LEU A 173 0.49 -1.85 10.82
C LEU A 173 -0.35 -3.14 10.70
N ARG A 174 0.08 -4.13 9.91
CA ARG A 174 -0.60 -5.44 9.80
C ARG A 174 -0.63 -6.23 11.11
N SER A 175 0.47 -6.24 11.87
CA SER A 175 0.58 -6.96 13.14
C SER A 175 -0.26 -6.32 14.25
N ALA A 176 -0.41 -4.99 14.23
CA ALA A 176 -1.31 -4.28 15.14
C ALA A 176 -2.79 -4.51 14.80
N LEU A 177 -3.08 -4.88 13.54
CA LEU A 177 -4.42 -5.13 12.99
C LEU A 177 -4.67 -6.63 12.75
N ALA A 178 -3.86 -7.53 13.34
CA ALA A 178 -3.73 -8.95 12.98
C ALA A 178 -4.97 -9.84 13.18
N ASN A 179 -6.09 -9.29 13.66
CA ASN A 179 -7.37 -10.00 13.67
C ASN A 179 -8.21 -9.75 12.39
N ASP A 180 -7.73 -8.93 11.44
CA ASP A 180 -8.46 -8.58 10.22
C ASP A 180 -7.78 -9.12 8.95
N ASP A 181 -8.62 -9.57 8.01
CA ASP A 181 -8.31 -10.06 6.67
C ASP A 181 -7.27 -9.18 5.93
N ASP A 182 -6.15 -9.78 5.51
CA ASP A 182 -5.04 -9.14 4.78
C ASP A 182 -5.53 -8.29 3.59
N ARG A 183 -6.65 -8.68 2.97
CA ARG A 183 -7.29 -7.94 1.87
C ARG A 183 -7.79 -6.57 2.31
N GLN A 184 -8.32 -6.45 3.52
CA GLN A 184 -8.87 -5.20 4.06
C GLN A 184 -7.75 -4.22 4.42
N ILE A 185 -6.61 -4.72 4.93
CA ILE A 185 -5.45 -3.86 5.25
C ILE A 185 -4.80 -3.35 3.96
N ALA A 186 -4.64 -4.23 2.95
CA ALA A 186 -4.15 -3.79 1.63
C ALA A 186 -5.07 -2.73 1.00
N ARG A 187 -6.39 -2.91 1.11
CA ARG A 187 -7.39 -1.92 0.68
C ARG A 187 -7.28 -0.61 1.46
N PHE A 188 -7.10 -0.68 2.79
CA PHE A 188 -6.89 0.48 3.64
C PHE A 188 -5.67 1.29 3.17
N LEU A 189 -4.52 0.66 2.99
CA LEU A 189 -3.33 1.38 2.53
C LEU A 189 -3.50 1.94 1.11
N ARG A 190 -4.08 1.14 0.20
CA ARG A 190 -4.36 1.54 -1.18
C ARG A 190 -5.21 2.80 -1.25
N ASP A 191 -6.26 2.90 -0.44
CA ASP A 191 -7.32 3.90 -0.63
C ASP A 191 -7.29 5.05 0.37
N SER A 192 -6.38 5.03 1.35
CA SER A 192 -6.22 6.12 2.32
C SER A 192 -6.04 7.49 1.64
N SER A 193 -5.33 7.55 0.52
CA SER A 193 -5.17 8.79 -0.26
C SER A 193 -6.46 9.27 -0.91
N ILE A 194 -7.30 8.36 -1.44
CA ILE A 194 -8.63 8.71 -2.00
C ILE A 194 -9.53 9.22 -0.89
N VAL A 195 -9.56 8.53 0.25
CA VAL A 195 -10.40 8.91 1.40
C VAL A 195 -10.01 10.29 1.92
N LYS A 196 -8.71 10.55 2.08
CA LYS A 196 -8.21 11.86 2.49
C LYS A 196 -8.49 12.94 1.44
N TRP A 197 -8.32 12.64 0.16
CA TRP A 197 -8.64 13.54 -0.94
C TRP A 197 -10.13 13.91 -0.98
N LEU A 198 -11.04 12.95 -0.87
CA LEU A 198 -12.49 13.21 -0.82
C LEU A 198 -12.89 14.04 0.40
N ALA A 199 -12.31 13.76 1.57
CA ALA A 199 -12.51 14.59 2.75
C ALA A 199 -12.01 16.04 2.54
N SER A 200 -10.95 16.23 1.74
CA SER A 200 -10.48 17.56 1.35
C SER A 200 -11.42 18.25 0.35
N CYS A 201 -11.97 17.51 -0.61
CA CYS A 201 -12.97 18.01 -1.56
C CYS A 201 -14.21 18.51 -0.82
N ALA A 202 -14.77 17.69 0.06
CA ALA A 202 -15.93 18.05 0.88
C ALA A 202 -15.70 19.33 1.72
N ARG A 203 -14.52 19.45 2.35
CA ARG A 203 -14.16 20.66 3.14
C ARG A 203 -13.98 21.92 2.29
N SER A 204 -13.55 21.77 1.05
CA SER A 204 -13.31 22.90 0.13
C SER A 204 -14.52 23.23 -0.75
N GLY A 205 -15.59 22.44 -0.67
CA GLY A 205 -16.75 22.55 -1.56
C GLY A 205 -16.44 22.16 -3.01
N ALA A 206 -15.35 21.42 -3.25
CA ALA A 206 -15.06 20.86 -4.56
C ALA A 206 -15.95 19.64 -4.82
N GLU A 207 -16.44 19.52 -6.05
CA GLU A 207 -17.16 18.35 -6.51
C GLU A 207 -16.17 17.21 -6.82
N ALA A 208 -16.59 15.98 -6.57
CA ALA A 208 -15.83 14.79 -6.86
C ALA A 208 -16.70 13.77 -7.61
N ARG A 209 -16.09 13.11 -8.60
CA ARG A 209 -16.73 12.04 -9.36
C ARG A 209 -15.73 10.92 -9.66
N ILE A 210 -16.27 9.78 -10.03
CA ILE A 210 -15.54 8.78 -10.80
C ILE A 210 -16.04 8.72 -12.24
N THR A 211 -15.10 8.53 -13.16
CA THR A 211 -15.38 8.11 -14.53
C THR A 211 -15.00 6.64 -14.65
N VAL A 212 -15.97 5.76 -14.88
CA VAL A 212 -15.72 4.32 -15.07
C VAL A 212 -15.76 4.00 -16.56
N ILE A 213 -14.68 3.43 -17.07
CA ILE A 213 -14.59 2.97 -18.46
C ILE A 213 -14.57 1.44 -18.46
N LYS A 214 -15.67 0.84 -18.94
CA LYS A 214 -15.75 -0.59 -19.26
C LYS A 214 -15.36 -0.79 -20.71
N TRP A 215 -14.42 -1.68 -20.97
CA TRP A 215 -14.10 -2.09 -22.34
C TRP A 215 -14.90 -3.33 -22.71
N MET A 216 -15.59 -3.33 -23.84
CA MET A 216 -16.41 -4.49 -24.24
C MET A 216 -15.56 -5.69 -24.67
N SER A 217 -14.50 -5.42 -25.44
CA SER A 217 -13.61 -6.43 -26.00
C SER A 217 -12.47 -6.84 -25.05
N LYS A 218 -12.36 -6.19 -23.89
CA LYS A 218 -11.27 -6.39 -22.93
C LYS A 218 -11.91 -6.55 -21.57
N MET A 219 -11.55 -7.58 -20.80
CA MET A 219 -11.99 -7.76 -19.41
C MET A 219 -11.34 -6.71 -18.48
N ARG A 220 -11.40 -5.44 -18.83
CA ARG A 220 -10.70 -4.32 -18.21
C ARG A 220 -11.71 -3.24 -17.85
N THR A 221 -11.67 -2.84 -16.59
CA THR A 221 -12.38 -1.68 -16.07
C THR A 221 -11.37 -0.67 -15.55
N GLU A 222 -11.50 0.57 -16.01
CA GLU A 222 -10.68 1.69 -15.58
C GLU A 222 -11.55 2.66 -14.79
N VAL A 223 -11.05 3.16 -13.67
CA VAL A 223 -11.77 4.10 -12.80
C VAL A 223 -10.90 5.32 -12.59
N TYR A 224 -11.36 6.46 -13.06
CA TYR A 224 -10.68 7.75 -12.90
C TYR A 224 -11.36 8.53 -11.79
N PHE A 225 -10.60 8.98 -10.80
CA PHE A 225 -11.06 9.85 -9.73
C PHE A 225 -10.77 11.29 -10.13
N ASP A 226 -11.83 12.07 -10.31
CA ASP A 226 -11.75 13.44 -10.79
C ASP A 226 -12.34 14.40 -9.76
N SER A 227 -11.75 15.60 -9.62
CA SER A 227 -12.34 16.70 -8.86
C SER A 227 -12.50 17.95 -9.69
N ARG A 228 -13.45 18.79 -9.31
CA ARG A 228 -13.68 20.10 -9.92
C ARG A 228 -14.01 21.12 -8.85
N LYS A 229 -13.29 22.23 -8.83
CA LYS A 229 -13.69 23.43 -8.07
C LYS A 229 -14.85 24.11 -8.79
N SER A 230 -15.74 24.79 -8.07
CA SER A 230 -16.93 25.44 -8.64
C SER A 230 -16.62 26.21 -9.95
N GLY A 231 -17.26 25.81 -11.05
CA GLY A 231 -17.07 26.40 -12.39
C GLY A 231 -15.74 26.08 -13.10
N GLY A 232 -14.88 25.24 -12.52
CA GLY A 232 -13.58 24.84 -13.06
C GLY A 232 -13.65 23.68 -14.05
N LYS A 233 -12.48 23.21 -14.50
CA LYS A 233 -12.36 21.96 -15.27
C LYS A 233 -12.24 20.77 -14.33
N TRP A 234 -12.67 19.60 -14.79
CA TRP A 234 -12.38 18.34 -14.11
C TRP A 234 -10.88 18.02 -14.22
N GLU A 235 -10.27 17.73 -13.09
CA GLU A 235 -8.87 17.34 -12.96
C GLU A 235 -8.78 15.93 -12.38
N SER A 236 -8.09 15.04 -13.08
CA SER A 236 -7.86 13.68 -12.64
C SER A 236 -6.79 13.61 -11.57
N VAL A 237 -7.12 12.95 -10.47
CA VAL A 237 -6.26 12.80 -9.30
C VAL A 237 -5.65 11.40 -9.25
N ARG A 238 -6.42 10.39 -9.68
CA ARG A 238 -5.97 9.00 -9.64
C ARG A 238 -6.67 8.15 -10.68
N THR A 239 -5.97 7.13 -11.19
CA THR A 239 -6.59 6.05 -11.98
C THR A 239 -6.46 4.73 -11.24
N HIS A 240 -7.51 3.91 -11.28
CA HIS A 240 -7.52 2.53 -10.79
C HIS A 240 -7.87 1.57 -11.92
N TRP A 241 -7.13 0.47 -12.00
CA TRP A 241 -7.36 -0.58 -12.98
C TRP A 241 -7.71 -1.90 -12.32
N GLN A 242 -8.74 -2.55 -12.86
CA GLN A 242 -9.20 -3.85 -12.40
C GLN A 242 -9.65 -4.71 -13.58
N PHE A 243 -9.18 -5.95 -13.59
CA PHE A 243 -9.69 -6.99 -14.47
C PHE A 243 -11.10 -7.37 -14.03
N ALA A 244 -12.05 -7.36 -14.97
CA ALA A 244 -13.45 -7.74 -14.77
C ALA A 244 -14.02 -7.21 -13.44
N MET A 245 -14.03 -5.88 -13.26
CA MET A 245 -14.60 -5.28 -12.05
C MET A 245 -16.08 -5.66 -11.95
N GLY A 246 -16.46 -6.28 -10.83
CA GLY A 246 -17.85 -6.56 -10.48
C GLY A 246 -18.56 -5.30 -9.97
N GLU A 247 -19.28 -5.42 -8.86
CA GLU A 247 -20.01 -4.29 -8.28
C GLU A 247 -19.07 -3.21 -7.76
N ILE A 248 -19.39 -1.95 -8.03
CA ILE A 248 -18.48 -0.86 -7.68
C ILE A 248 -18.43 -0.58 -6.17
N THR A 249 -19.51 -0.89 -5.45
CA THR A 249 -19.56 -0.85 -3.97
C THR A 249 -18.64 -1.88 -3.33
N GLU A 250 -18.43 -3.05 -3.94
CA GLU A 250 -17.45 -4.01 -3.43
C GLU A 250 -16.00 -3.52 -3.64
N ALA A 251 -15.76 -2.84 -4.76
CA ALA A 251 -14.45 -2.29 -5.09
C ALA A 251 -14.09 -1.09 -4.19
N PHE A 252 -15.08 -0.25 -3.88
CA PHE A 252 -14.93 0.97 -3.08
C PHE A 252 -16.05 1.12 -2.03
N PRO A 253 -16.06 0.29 -0.97
CA PRO A 253 -17.15 0.20 0.00
C PRO A 253 -17.27 1.42 0.94
N TYR A 254 -16.35 2.37 0.85
CA TYR A 254 -16.32 3.60 1.63
C TYR A 254 -16.93 4.80 0.87
N LEU A 255 -17.39 4.57 -0.36
CA LEU A 255 -18.04 5.57 -1.19
C LEU A 255 -19.56 5.42 -1.17
N SER A 256 -20.25 6.54 -1.33
CA SER A 256 -21.60 6.57 -1.88
C SER A 256 -21.53 7.03 -3.33
N PHE A 257 -22.44 6.51 -4.14
CA PHE A 257 -22.46 6.70 -5.58
C PHE A 257 -23.77 7.37 -5.99
N LYS A 258 -23.70 8.42 -6.79
CA LYS A 258 -24.84 9.01 -7.47
C LYS A 258 -24.56 9.06 -8.96
N PRO A 259 -25.06 8.11 -9.75
CA PRO A 259 -24.89 8.11 -11.19
C PRO A 259 -25.46 9.36 -11.82
N LYS A 260 -24.86 9.79 -12.92
CA LYS A 260 -25.47 10.78 -13.80
C LYS A 260 -26.74 10.22 -14.47
N ARG A 261 -26.71 8.93 -14.79
CA ARG A 261 -27.83 8.16 -15.37
C ARG A 261 -28.03 6.90 -14.54
N LYS A 262 -29.16 6.79 -13.85
CA LYS A 262 -29.49 5.71 -12.91
C LYS A 262 -30.52 4.78 -13.55
N ALA A 263 -30.27 3.48 -13.47
CA ALA A 263 -31.24 2.44 -13.82
C ALA A 263 -31.50 1.53 -12.62
N GLU A 264 -32.72 1.02 -12.51
CA GLU A 264 -33.17 0.17 -11.42
C GLU A 264 -33.96 -1.02 -11.96
N ARG A 265 -33.95 -2.12 -11.21
CA ARG A 265 -34.85 -3.25 -11.47
C ARG A 265 -36.26 -2.90 -11.00
N LEU A 266 -37.22 -2.96 -11.93
CA LEU A 266 -38.65 -2.80 -11.67
C LEU A 266 -39.35 -4.14 -11.82
N ASP A 267 -40.04 -4.56 -10.77
CA ASP A 267 -40.91 -5.73 -10.79
C ASP A 267 -42.35 -5.28 -11.10
N MET A 268 -42.90 -5.78 -12.19
CA MET A 268 -44.28 -5.53 -12.61
C MET A 268 -45.09 -6.81 -12.44
N VAL A 269 -46.29 -6.68 -11.86
CA VAL A 269 -47.27 -7.77 -11.82
C VAL A 269 -48.11 -7.68 -13.08
N GLU A 270 -47.90 -8.61 -13.99
CA GLU A 270 -48.72 -8.79 -15.17
C GLU A 270 -49.87 -9.75 -14.85
N VAL A 271 -51.05 -9.43 -15.37
CA VAL A 271 -52.28 -10.18 -15.15
C VAL A 271 -52.77 -10.64 -16.51
N ASP A 272 -52.70 -11.95 -16.77
CA ASP A 272 -53.32 -12.56 -17.94
C ASP A 272 -54.70 -13.09 -17.58
N ASN A 273 -55.68 -12.68 -18.37
CA ASN A 273 -57.01 -13.27 -18.31
C ASN A 273 -57.05 -14.41 -19.34
N THR A 274 -56.88 -15.64 -18.86
CA THR A 274 -57.01 -16.84 -19.69
C THR A 274 -58.44 -17.38 -19.64
N ASP A 275 -58.79 -18.27 -20.56
CA ASP A 275 -60.10 -18.96 -20.55
C ASP A 275 -60.31 -19.81 -19.27
N GLU A 276 -59.24 -20.09 -18.51
CA GLU A 276 -59.25 -20.89 -17.27
C GLU A 276 -59.23 -20.03 -15.99
N GLY A 277 -59.04 -18.71 -16.09
CA GLY A 277 -59.04 -17.78 -14.95
C GLY A 277 -58.02 -16.64 -15.06
N GLU A 278 -57.89 -15.88 -13.97
CA GLU A 278 -56.87 -14.83 -13.85
C GLU A 278 -55.53 -15.46 -13.41
N GLU A 279 -54.53 -15.43 -14.27
CA GLU A 279 -53.15 -15.78 -13.93
C GLU A 279 -52.33 -14.52 -13.66
N ARG A 280 -51.55 -14.53 -12.58
CA ARG A 280 -50.64 -13.43 -12.22
C ARG A 280 -49.22 -13.90 -12.28
N TYR A 281 -48.38 -13.20 -13.03
CA TYR A 281 -46.93 -13.42 -13.05
C TYR A 281 -46.18 -12.13 -12.77
N VAL A 282 -44.99 -12.27 -12.19
CA VAL A 282 -44.10 -11.14 -11.90
C VAL A 282 -43.05 -11.11 -13.01
N THR A 283 -43.04 -10.04 -13.79
CA THR A 283 -42.00 -9.75 -14.78
C THR A 283 -41.04 -8.73 -14.20
N SER A 284 -39.74 -9.01 -14.21
CA SER A 284 -38.72 -8.05 -13.81
C SER A 284 -38.07 -7.43 -15.04
N THR A 285 -38.13 -6.11 -15.15
CA THR A 285 -37.37 -5.35 -16.16
C THR A 285 -36.35 -4.44 -15.47
N ILE A 286 -35.34 -3.97 -16.19
CA ILE A 286 -34.46 -2.90 -15.70
C ILE A 286 -34.78 -1.68 -16.54
N SER A 287 -35.07 -0.55 -15.90
CA SER A 287 -35.47 0.68 -16.58
C SER A 287 -34.62 1.84 -16.08
N LEU A 288 -34.39 2.83 -16.95
CA LEU A 288 -33.78 4.08 -16.52
C LEU A 288 -34.78 4.87 -15.66
N VAL A 289 -34.33 5.37 -14.52
CA VAL A 289 -35.16 6.08 -13.53
C VAL A 289 -34.69 7.50 -13.27
N GLU A 290 -33.43 7.81 -13.55
CA GLU A 290 -32.88 9.18 -13.50
C GLU A 290 -31.90 9.39 -14.66
N ASP A 291 -32.00 10.53 -15.35
CA ASP A 291 -31.05 10.96 -16.38
C ASP A 291 -30.81 12.47 -16.24
N GLU A 292 -29.61 12.87 -15.78
CA GLU A 292 -29.26 14.29 -15.64
C GLU A 292 -29.02 14.99 -17.00
N ASP A 293 -28.96 14.27 -18.11
CA ASP A 293 -28.84 14.82 -19.46
C ASP A 293 -30.19 14.94 -20.19
N ASP A 294 -31.30 14.48 -19.59
CA ASP A 294 -32.64 14.53 -20.17
C ASP A 294 -33.40 15.78 -19.72
N ASP A 295 -33.93 16.53 -20.69
CA ASP A 295 -34.75 17.73 -20.48
C ASP A 295 -36.23 17.39 -20.18
N GLY A 296 -36.57 16.10 -20.06
CA GLY A 296 -37.84 15.61 -19.50
C GLY A 296 -38.90 15.23 -20.54
N ASP A 297 -38.50 14.92 -21.76
CA ASP A 297 -39.42 14.62 -22.85
C ASP A 297 -39.18 13.19 -23.38
N TRP A 298 -40.03 12.26 -22.93
CA TRP A 298 -40.27 10.90 -23.43
C TRP A 298 -39.40 9.75 -22.90
N TRP A 299 -39.77 9.21 -21.73
CA TRP A 299 -39.49 7.80 -21.44
C TRP A 299 -40.70 6.96 -21.86
N ASP A 300 -40.60 6.24 -22.97
CA ASP A 300 -41.45 5.06 -23.12
C ASP A 300 -40.95 4.04 -22.09
N TYR A 301 -41.85 3.59 -21.21
CA TYR A 301 -41.61 2.55 -20.18
C TYR A 301 -41.05 1.21 -20.76
N TYR A 302 -40.91 1.15 -22.08
CA TYR A 302 -40.52 0.02 -22.91
C TYR A 302 -39.20 0.23 -23.69
N GLU A 303 -38.44 1.32 -23.47
CA GLU A 303 -37.11 1.41 -24.07
C GLU A 303 -36.22 0.26 -23.55
N GLU A 304 -35.92 -0.67 -24.45
CA GLU A 304 -35.06 -1.81 -24.18
C GLU A 304 -33.65 -1.30 -23.90
N ILE A 305 -33.30 -1.21 -22.62
CA ILE A 305 -31.97 -0.77 -22.22
C ILE A 305 -30.92 -1.76 -22.71
N ASP A 306 -29.84 -1.22 -23.27
CA ASP A 306 -28.68 -2.04 -23.59
C ASP A 306 -28.01 -2.52 -22.30
N ARG A 307 -28.16 -3.81 -22.00
CA ARG A 307 -27.61 -4.43 -20.79
C ARG A 307 -26.08 -4.34 -20.72
N GLU A 308 -25.39 -4.23 -21.87
CA GLU A 308 -23.93 -4.07 -21.88
C GLU A 308 -23.53 -2.73 -21.24
N CYS A 309 -24.38 -1.71 -21.41
CA CYS A 309 -24.23 -0.37 -20.86
C CYS A 309 -24.54 -0.27 -19.36
N LEU A 310 -24.91 -1.36 -18.69
CA LEU A 310 -25.14 -1.36 -17.23
C LEU A 310 -23.86 -1.60 -16.44
N LEU A 311 -23.70 -0.85 -15.34
CA LEU A 311 -22.71 -1.10 -14.31
C LEU A 311 -23.41 -1.23 -12.97
N SER A 312 -23.31 -2.40 -12.32
CA SER A 312 -23.88 -2.61 -10.99
C SER A 312 -23.20 -1.71 -9.97
N ILE A 313 -24.02 -0.96 -9.26
CA ILE A 313 -23.59 -0.12 -8.15
C ILE A 313 -23.81 -0.84 -6.82
N GLY A 314 -24.77 -1.76 -6.76
CA GLY A 314 -25.15 -2.53 -5.57
C GLY A 314 -26.63 -2.36 -5.27
N GLU A 315 -27.21 -3.25 -4.45
CA GLU A 315 -28.63 -3.21 -4.05
C GLU A 315 -29.61 -3.14 -5.23
N ASP A 316 -29.32 -3.84 -6.33
CA ASP A 316 -30.08 -3.82 -7.59
C ASP A 316 -30.16 -2.44 -8.29
N GLU A 317 -29.28 -1.51 -7.93
CA GLU A 317 -29.10 -0.23 -8.61
C GLU A 317 -27.94 -0.27 -9.63
N TYR A 318 -28.12 0.44 -10.74
CA TYR A 318 -27.18 0.47 -11.85
C TYR A 318 -26.88 1.89 -12.31
N SER A 319 -25.64 2.12 -12.76
CA SER A 319 -25.33 3.25 -13.63
C SER A 319 -25.53 2.82 -15.07
N TYR A 320 -26.24 3.62 -15.84
CA TYR A 320 -26.38 3.43 -17.28
C TYR A 320 -25.34 4.27 -18.03
N GLY A 321 -24.40 3.60 -18.68
CA GLY A 321 -23.25 4.21 -19.34
C GLY A 321 -23.54 4.62 -20.77
N THR A 322 -22.69 5.50 -21.32
CA THR A 322 -22.75 5.89 -22.73
C THR A 322 -21.78 5.05 -23.55
N MET A 323 -22.30 4.35 -24.57
CA MET A 323 -21.49 3.64 -25.55
C MET A 323 -20.70 4.63 -26.41
N GLN A 324 -19.38 4.47 -26.48
CA GLN A 324 -18.50 5.31 -27.29
C GLN A 324 -17.72 4.46 -28.29
N GLY A 325 -18.00 4.66 -29.57
CA GLY A 325 -17.28 4.02 -30.68
C GLY A 325 -17.42 2.49 -30.72
N GLY A 326 -18.44 1.92 -30.05
CA GLY A 326 -18.69 0.47 -30.02
C GLY A 326 -17.62 -0.36 -29.30
N GLU A 327 -16.70 0.28 -28.55
CA GLU A 327 -15.60 -0.42 -27.88
C GLU A 327 -15.56 -0.17 -26.37
N ARG A 328 -16.00 1.02 -25.93
CA ARG A 328 -15.97 1.40 -24.52
C ARG A 328 -17.29 2.01 -24.08
N ILE A 329 -17.68 1.70 -22.85
CA ILE A 329 -18.84 2.25 -22.18
C ILE A 329 -18.33 3.14 -21.04
N VAL A 330 -18.80 4.38 -21.00
CA VAL A 330 -18.36 5.38 -20.02
C VAL A 330 -19.49 5.69 -19.05
N HIS A 331 -19.22 5.56 -17.75
CA HIS A 331 -20.13 5.93 -16.68
C HIS A 331 -19.56 7.14 -15.92
N GLU A 332 -20.37 8.17 -15.74
CA GLU A 332 -20.05 9.32 -14.89
C GLU A 332 -20.86 9.19 -13.60
N ILE A 333 -20.19 9.12 -12.45
CA ILE A 333 -20.82 8.85 -11.16
C ILE A 333 -20.26 9.83 -10.14
N ASN A 334 -21.11 10.70 -9.60
CA ASN A 334 -20.73 11.56 -8.48
C ASN A 334 -20.48 10.71 -7.24
N ILE A 335 -19.44 11.06 -6.47
CA ILE A 335 -19.02 10.26 -5.31
C ILE A 335 -18.91 11.12 -4.07
N ASN A 336 -19.25 10.53 -2.92
CA ASN A 336 -18.99 11.10 -1.61
C ASN A 336 -18.49 10.02 -0.65
N LEU A 337 -17.93 10.43 0.48
CA LEU A 337 -17.67 9.47 1.57
C LEU A 337 -18.98 9.09 2.24
N ASN A 338 -19.26 7.79 2.28
CA ASN A 338 -20.33 7.24 3.10
C ASN A 338 -19.93 7.24 4.59
N GLN A 339 -20.76 6.68 5.47
CA GLN A 339 -20.49 6.67 6.91
C GLN A 339 -19.16 5.97 7.27
N VAL A 340 -18.80 4.89 6.58
CA VAL A 340 -17.53 4.17 6.77
C VAL A 340 -16.36 5.05 6.31
N GLY A 341 -16.47 5.65 5.12
CA GLY A 341 -15.45 6.55 4.58
C GLY A 341 -15.21 7.79 5.45
N GLN A 342 -16.27 8.37 6.02
CA GLN A 342 -16.17 9.52 6.93
C GLN A 342 -15.46 9.16 8.23
N ARG A 343 -15.80 8.01 8.84
CA ARG A 343 -15.10 7.52 10.04
C ARG A 343 -13.63 7.27 9.74
N TRP A 344 -13.34 6.66 8.59
CA TRP A 344 -11.97 6.43 8.16
C TRP A 344 -11.22 7.75 7.95
N ALA A 345 -11.78 8.74 7.26
CA ALA A 345 -11.16 10.05 7.12
C ALA A 345 -10.85 10.71 8.48
N ALA A 346 -11.76 10.60 9.45
CA ALA A 346 -11.54 11.08 10.81
C ALA A 346 -10.39 10.33 11.51
N THR A 347 -10.32 9.00 11.34
CA THR A 347 -9.21 8.18 11.84
C THR A 347 -7.88 8.60 11.22
N LEU A 348 -7.82 8.78 9.89
CA LEU A 348 -6.60 9.25 9.22
C LEU A 348 -6.16 10.60 9.79
N GLU A 349 -7.09 11.54 10.00
CA GLU A 349 -6.77 12.84 10.57
C GLU A 349 -6.20 12.73 12.00
N ILE A 350 -6.73 11.82 12.83
CA ILE A 350 -6.19 11.54 14.17
C ILE A 350 -4.79 10.94 14.06
N LEU A 351 -4.60 9.94 13.21
CA LEU A 351 -3.31 9.25 13.05
C LEU A 351 -2.24 10.18 12.48
N GLU A 352 -2.57 11.08 11.56
CA GLU A 352 -1.65 12.10 11.05
C GLU A 352 -1.32 13.16 12.10
N LYS A 353 -2.32 13.64 12.86
CA LYS A 353 -2.11 14.58 13.97
C LYS A 353 -1.27 13.99 15.09
N ALA A 354 -1.42 12.69 15.33
CA ALA A 354 -0.61 11.94 16.28
C ALA A 354 0.75 11.52 15.70
N GLU A 355 1.07 11.92 14.47
CA GLU A 355 2.33 11.60 13.79
C GLU A 355 2.59 10.08 13.68
N ILE A 356 1.52 9.28 13.54
CA ILE A 356 1.60 7.82 13.39
C ILE A 356 1.74 7.43 11.91
N ILE A 357 1.06 8.16 11.02
CA ILE A 357 1.08 7.95 9.56
C ILE A 357 1.25 9.28 8.83
N SER A 358 1.62 9.20 7.55
CA SER A 358 1.57 10.32 6.60
C SER A 358 0.92 9.82 5.31
N VAL A 359 -0.20 10.44 4.92
CA VAL A 359 -0.94 10.10 3.70
C VAL A 359 -0.76 11.21 2.67
N ASP A 360 -0.04 10.89 1.58
CA ASP A 360 0.09 11.79 0.44
C ASP A 360 -1.17 11.73 -0.45
N ILE A 361 -1.62 12.89 -0.91
CA ILE A 361 -2.75 13.05 -1.84
C ILE A 361 -2.29 13.54 -3.22
N ALA A 362 -0.97 13.63 -3.45
CA ALA A 362 -0.42 13.98 -4.74
C ALA A 362 -0.96 13.04 -5.84
N PRO A 363 -1.21 13.56 -7.06
CA PRO A 363 -1.71 12.73 -8.14
C PRO A 363 -0.78 11.55 -8.42
N HIS A 364 -1.33 10.34 -8.41
CA HIS A 364 -0.63 9.11 -8.71
C HIS A 364 -1.39 8.37 -9.81
N TRP A 365 -0.68 8.08 -10.91
CA TRP A 365 -1.37 7.86 -12.18
C TRP A 365 -2.00 6.48 -12.30
N ILE A 366 -1.49 5.44 -11.62
CA ILE A 366 -2.02 4.08 -11.73
C ILE A 366 -1.96 3.36 -10.38
N SER A 367 -3.13 2.93 -9.91
CA SER A 367 -3.32 1.94 -8.85
C SER A 367 -3.85 0.66 -9.48
N VAL A 368 -3.23 -0.48 -9.21
CA VAL A 368 -3.73 -1.79 -9.66
C VAL A 368 -4.33 -2.50 -8.45
N ALA A 369 -5.46 -3.19 -8.65
CA ALA A 369 -6.05 -4.00 -7.59
C ALA A 369 -5.01 -4.98 -6.97
N PRO A 370 -5.00 -5.14 -5.63
CA PRO A 370 -3.92 -5.81 -4.91
C PRO A 370 -3.71 -7.29 -5.28
N TRP A 371 -4.65 -7.94 -5.96
CA TRP A 371 -4.56 -9.32 -6.46
C TRP A 371 -3.94 -9.45 -7.87
N HIS A 372 -3.55 -8.33 -8.50
CA HIS A 372 -2.75 -8.33 -9.73
C HIS A 372 -1.30 -7.87 -9.51
N ALA A 373 -0.96 -7.43 -8.30
CA ALA A 373 0.44 -7.31 -7.90
C ALA A 373 0.95 -8.75 -7.69
N ARG A 374 2.04 -9.10 -8.40
CA ARG A 374 2.68 -10.41 -8.40
C ARG A 374 2.77 -11.05 -7.01
N ASP A 375 2.88 -12.38 -6.97
CA ASP A 375 3.44 -13.08 -5.82
C ASP A 375 4.86 -12.54 -5.58
N VAL A 376 5.02 -11.68 -4.57
CA VAL A 376 6.33 -11.19 -4.11
C VAL A 376 6.55 -11.60 -2.66
#